data_AF-A0A085VKS4-F1
#
_entry.id   AF-A0A085VKS4-F1
#
_cell.length_a   1.000
_cell.length_b   1.000
_cell.length_c   1.000
_cell.angle_alpha   90.00
_cell.angle_beta   90.00
_cell.angle_gamma   90.00
#
_symmetry.space_group_name_H-M   'P 1'
#
loop_
_entity.id
_entity.type
_entity.pdbx_description
1 polymer ?
#
loop_
_entity_poly.entity_id
_entity_poly.type
_entity_poly.pdbx_seq_one_letter_code
_entity_poly.pdbx_strand_id
1 'polypeptide(L)'
;MQTREDIFETLRLALVELFELEPERVTLQANLYQDLEIDSIDAVDLIDHIKRKTGKKIAAEEFKSVRTVNDVVEAVYRLVNTAA
;
A
#
# COMPACT_ATOMS: atom_id res chain seq x y z
N MET A 1 -0.46 0.98 -18.31
CA MET A 1 0.60 1.41 -17.36
C MET A 1 -0.09 2.12 -16.23
N GLN A 2 -0.06 1.57 -15.03
CA GLN A 2 -0.47 2.34 -13.83
C GLN A 2 0.71 3.24 -13.44
N THR A 3 0.43 4.52 -13.22
CA THR A 3 1.42 5.46 -12.70
C THR A 3 1.51 5.31 -11.18
N ARG A 4 2.59 5.82 -10.58
CA ARG A 4 2.74 5.87 -9.12
C ARG A 4 1.60 6.62 -8.45
N GLU A 5 1.11 7.68 -9.09
CA GLU A 5 -0.02 8.49 -8.61
C GLU A 5 -1.33 7.68 -8.58
N ASP A 6 -1.64 6.91 -9.63
CA ASP A 6 -2.83 6.04 -9.68
C ASP A 6 -2.80 4.97 -8.57
N ILE A 7 -1.62 4.40 -8.33
CA ILE A 7 -1.40 3.41 -7.27
C ILE A 7 -1.52 4.08 -5.90
N PHE A 8 -0.94 5.26 -5.72
CA PHE A 8 -1.03 6.01 -4.47
C PHE A 8 -2.48 6.37 -4.15
N GLU A 9 -3.24 6.91 -5.10
CA GLU A 9 -4.65 7.26 -4.89
C GLU A 9 -5.48 6.00 -4.56
N THR A 10 -5.24 4.90 -5.26
CA THR A 10 -5.90 3.61 -4.96
C THR A 10 -5.56 3.11 -3.56
N LEU A 11 -4.28 3.18 -3.18
CA LEU A 11 -3.80 2.78 -1.87
C LEU A 11 -4.37 3.69 -0.77
N ARG A 12 -4.42 5.00 -1.03
CA ARG A 12 -4.97 6.00 -0.12
C ARG A 12 -6.44 5.74 0.15
N LEU A 13 -7.23 5.54 -0.90
CA LEU A 13 -8.63 5.18 -0.77
C LEU A 13 -8.80 3.87 0.00
N ALA A 14 -8.01 2.84 -0.32
CA ALA A 14 -8.05 1.58 0.41
C ALA A 14 -7.70 1.74 1.90
N LEU A 15 -6.69 2.54 2.23
CA LEU A 15 -6.31 2.81 3.63
C LEU A 15 -7.43 3.56 4.38
N VAL A 16 -8.04 4.55 3.74
CA VAL A 16 -9.16 5.32 4.30
C VAL A 16 -10.41 4.44 4.48
N GLU A 17 -10.72 3.58 3.52
CA GLU A 17 -11.90 2.71 3.56
C GLU A 17 -11.73 1.50 4.50
N LEU A 18 -10.54 0.89 4.53
CA LEU A 18 -10.28 -0.31 5.34
C LEU A 18 -9.99 0.01 6.80
N PHE A 19 -9.30 1.12 7.06
CA PHE A 19 -8.82 1.49 8.40
C PHE A 19 -9.48 2.76 8.93
N GLU A 20 -10.50 3.28 8.25
CA GLU A 20 -11.24 4.49 8.64
C GLU A 20 -10.33 5.69 8.94
N LEU A 21 -9.21 5.77 8.21
CA LEU A 21 -8.19 6.79 8.38
C LEU A 21 -8.58 8.08 7.66
N GLU A 22 -8.03 9.21 8.12
CA GLU A 22 -8.21 10.48 7.43
C GLU A 22 -7.34 10.52 6.15
N PRO A 23 -7.89 10.91 5.00
CA PRO A 23 -7.15 11.00 3.74
C PRO A 23 -5.99 12.01 3.79
N GLU A 24 -6.04 12.96 4.74
CA GLU A 24 -5.00 13.95 5.01
C GLU A 24 -3.80 13.37 5.77
N ARG A 25 -4.00 12.31 6.57
CA ARG A 25 -2.93 11.58 7.27
C ARG A 25 -2.14 10.68 6.31
N VAL A 26 -2.81 10.15 5.29
CA VAL A 26 -2.19 9.25 4.31
C VAL A 26 -1.35 10.04 3.31
N THR A 27 -0.10 10.31 3.68
CA THR A 27 0.90 10.93 2.82
C THR A 27 1.95 9.92 2.39
N LEU A 28 2.65 10.17 1.28
CA LEU A 28 3.74 9.31 0.81
C LEU A 28 4.82 9.08 1.89
N GLN A 29 5.05 10.06 2.76
CA GLN A 29 6.04 10.00 3.84
C GLN A 29 5.47 9.40 5.13
N ALA A 30 4.15 9.21 5.23
CA ALA A 30 3.52 8.66 6.42
C ALA A 30 4.00 7.22 6.64
N ASN A 31 4.39 6.94 7.88
CA ASN A 31 4.74 5.61 8.33
C ASN A 31 3.47 4.82 8.62
N LEU A 32 3.35 3.63 8.04
CA LEU A 32 2.19 2.75 8.24
C LEU A 32 2.01 2.42 9.72
N TYR A 33 3.08 2.06 10.41
CA TYR A 33 3.04 1.60 11.80
C TYR A 33 2.98 2.76 12.80
N GLN A 34 3.72 3.84 12.57
CA GLN A 34 3.84 4.94 13.53
C GLN A 34 2.82 6.06 13.31
N ASP A 35 2.59 6.45 12.07
CA ASP A 35 1.71 7.59 11.75
C ASP A 35 0.28 7.15 11.44
N LEU A 36 0.12 5.99 10.80
CA LEU A 36 -1.19 5.43 10.44
C LEU A 36 -1.66 4.35 11.42
N GLU A 37 -0.84 4.00 12.42
CA GLU A 37 -1.18 3.05 13.49
C GLU A 37 -1.63 1.68 12.95
N ILE A 38 -1.12 1.28 11.78
CA ILE A 38 -1.42 0.01 11.11
C ILE A 38 -0.69 -1.12 11.83
N ASP A 39 -1.45 -2.09 12.30
CA ASP A 39 -0.89 -3.27 12.94
C ASP A 39 -0.45 -4.34 11.93
N SER A 40 0.26 -5.35 12.44
CA SER A 40 0.68 -6.51 11.62
C SER A 40 -0.49 -7.33 11.08
N ILE A 41 -1.69 -7.23 11.68
CA ILE A 41 -2.91 -7.87 11.20
C ILE A 41 -3.48 -7.06 10.02
N ASP A 42 -3.63 -5.75 10.21
CA ASP A 42 -4.09 -4.79 9.20
C ASP A 42 -3.23 -4.83 7.92
N ALA A 43 -1.92 -4.96 8.10
CA ALA A 43 -0.97 -5.19 7.01
C ALA A 43 -1.37 -6.37 6.10
N VAL A 44 -1.88 -7.47 6.66
CA VAL A 44 -2.30 -8.64 5.89
C VAL A 44 -3.55 -8.33 5.07
N ASP A 45 -4.52 -7.61 5.63
CA ASP A 45 -5.73 -7.19 4.93
C ASP A 45 -5.42 -6.21 3.79
N LEU A 46 -4.49 -5.28 4.02
CA LEU A 46 -4.03 -4.35 3.00
C LEU A 46 -3.37 -5.08 1.81
N ILE A 47 -2.53 -6.09 2.08
CA ILE A 47 -1.92 -6.91 1.02
C ILE A 47 -3.00 -7.67 0.23
N ASP A 48 -3.99 -8.28 0.90
CA ASP A 48 -5.04 -9.01 0.21
C ASP A 48 -5.91 -8.08 -0.65
N HIS A 49 -6.21 -6.88 -0.14
CA HIS A 49 -6.95 -5.85 -0.89
C HIS A 49 -6.18 -5.39 -2.14
N ILE A 50 -4.90 -5.03 -2.00
CA ILE A 50 -4.04 -4.62 -3.11
C ILE A 50 -3.93 -5.75 -4.14
N LYS A 51 -3.78 -7.00 -3.69
CA LYS A 51 -3.72 -8.17 -4.57
C LYS A 51 -5.01 -8.35 -5.36
N ARG A 52 -6.18 -8.14 -4.76
CA ARG A 52 -7.48 -8.19 -5.47
C ARG A 52 -7.62 -7.08 -6.50
N LYS A 53 -7.15 -5.86 -6.18
CA LYS A 53 -7.20 -4.69 -7.08
C LYS A 53 -6.22 -4.80 -8.25
N THR A 54 -4.97 -5.17 -7.98
CA THR A 54 -3.88 -5.19 -8.97
C THR A 54 -3.69 -6.55 -9.64
N GLY A 55 -4.25 -7.62 -9.07
CA GLY A 55 -4.01 -9.00 -9.51
C GLY A 55 -2.60 -9.52 -9.21
N LYS A 56 -1.74 -8.72 -8.56
CA LYS A 56 -0.35 -9.06 -8.27
C LYS A 56 -0.17 -9.34 -6.78
N LYS A 57 0.63 -10.35 -6.46
CA LYS A 57 0.93 -10.74 -5.07
C LYS A 57 2.22 -10.05 -4.63
N ILE A 58 2.13 -9.19 -3.60
CA ILE A 58 3.31 -8.70 -2.88
C ILE A 58 3.83 -9.85 -2.00
N ALA A 59 5.14 -10.10 -2.04
CA ALA A 59 5.76 -11.06 -1.13
C ALA A 59 5.72 -10.52 0.31
N ALA A 60 5.41 -11.38 1.28
CA ALA A 60 5.35 -10.97 2.69
C ALA A 60 6.69 -10.41 3.20
N GLU A 61 7.82 -10.86 2.64
CA GLU A 61 9.15 -10.32 2.94
C GLU A 61 9.29 -8.88 2.44
N GLU A 62 8.83 -8.58 1.22
CA GLU A 62 8.83 -7.23 0.67
C GLU A 62 7.92 -6.31 1.50
N PHE A 63 6.79 -6.85 1.96
CA PHE A 63 5.88 -6.12 2.84
C PHE A 63 6.40 -5.94 4.28
N LYS A 64 7.33 -6.78 4.76
CA LYS A 64 8.00 -6.52 6.04
C LYS A 64 9.04 -5.41 5.93
N SER A 65 9.55 -5.17 4.72
CA SER A 65 10.52 -4.11 4.45
C SER A 65 9.86 -2.74 4.22
N VAL A 66 8.59 -2.69 3.80
CA VAL A 66 7.87 -1.42 3.66
C VAL A 66 7.55 -0.84 5.04
N ARG A 67 7.85 0.45 5.21
CA ARG A 67 7.55 1.21 6.44
C ARG A 67 6.63 2.37 6.16
N THR A 68 6.71 2.92 4.96
CA THR A 68 5.95 4.10 4.54
C THR A 68 4.97 3.78 3.42
N VAL A 69 4.00 4.67 3.24
CA VAL A 69 3.05 4.59 2.10
C VAL A 69 3.81 4.59 0.77
N ASN A 70 4.86 5.41 0.64
CA ASN A 70 5.72 5.42 -0.56
C ASN A 70 6.36 4.05 -0.83
N ASP A 71 6.82 3.34 0.20
CA ASP A 71 7.41 2.01 -0.01
C ASP A 71 6.40 1.00 -0.59
N VAL A 72 5.14 1.06 -0.15
CA VAL A 72 4.06 0.23 -0.68
C VAL A 72 3.75 0.61 -2.12
N VAL A 73 3.64 1.90 -2.43
CA VAL A 73 3.42 2.39 -3.80
C VAL A 73 4.54 1.92 -4.73
N GLU A 74 5.80 2.03 -4.30
CA GLU A 74 6.94 1.58 -5.08
C GLU A 74 6.97 0.05 -5.26
N ALA A 75 6.64 -0.72 -4.23
CA ALA A 75 6.54 -2.18 -4.33
C ALA A 75 5.47 -2.61 -5.35
N VAL A 76 4.28 -2.00 -5.26
CA VAL A 76 3.19 -2.27 -6.21
C VAL A 76 3.58 -1.82 -7.61
N TYR A 77 4.13 -0.61 -7.76
CA TYR A 77 4.55 -0.06 -9.05
C TYR A 77 5.58 -0.95 -9.74
N ARG A 78 6.55 -1.49 -8.99
CA ARG A 78 7.48 -2.50 -9.50
C ARG A 78 6.74 -3.76 -9.92
N LEU A 79 5.84 -4.32 -9.10
CA LEU A 79 5.13 -5.55 -9.45
C LEU A 79 4.26 -5.45 -10.71
N VAL A 80 3.61 -4.30 -10.94
CA VAL A 80 2.80 -4.08 -12.16
C VAL A 80 3.64 -3.72 -13.38
N ASN A 81 4.83 -3.11 -13.23
CA ASN A 81 5.69 -2.72 -14.36
C ASN A 81 6.87 -3.68 -14.65
N THR A 82 7.24 -4.56 -13.72
CA THR A 82 8.29 -5.58 -13.90
C THR A 82 7.75 -6.86 -14.55
N ALA A 83 6.45 -6.93 -14.85
CA ALA A 83 5.91 -7.94 -15.76
C ALA A 83 6.26 -7.57 -17.21
N ALA A 84 7.53 -7.79 -17.58
CA ALA A 84 8.02 -7.88 -18.96
C ALA A 84 8.30 -9.34 -19.29
#